data_AF-A0AAW7D9U7-F1
#
_entry.id   AF-A0AAW7D9U7-F1
#
_cell.length_a   1.000
_cell.length_b   1.000
_cell.length_c   1.000
_cell.angle_alpha   90.00
_cell.angle_beta   90.00
_cell.angle_gamma   90.00
#
_symmetry.space_group_name_H-M   'P 1'
#
loop_
_entity.id
_entity.type
_entity.pdbx_description
1 polymer ?
#
loop_
_entity_poly.entity_id
_entity_poly.type
_entity_poly.pdbx_seq_one_letter_code
_entity_poly.pdbx_strand_id
1 'polypeptide(L)'
;MGYLGFNFLFDYLNRTRLLKKGLKVKAHIIEIKRSLLGENHLPDYVVEVFYTHPNTEKIYYTEFEYFGDVNANERLKKGKDVDILIDPQNPENIYFKNVI
;
A
#
# COMPACT_ATOMS: atom_id res chain seq x y z
N MET A 1 -11.94 -24.25 14.09
CA MET A 1 -12.42 -23.61 12.84
C MET A 1 -13.11 -22.28 13.13
N GLY A 2 -12.44 -21.32 13.77
CA GLY A 2 -13.03 -20.02 14.15
C GLY A 2 -12.10 -18.81 13.97
N TYR A 3 -10.86 -19.04 13.54
CA TYR A 3 -9.83 -18.00 13.44
C TYR A 3 -9.84 -17.25 12.11
N LEU A 4 -10.43 -17.82 11.05
CA LEU A 4 -10.49 -17.16 9.74
C LEU A 4 -11.44 -15.95 9.75
N GLY A 5 -12.61 -16.06 10.37
CA GLY A 5 -13.61 -14.98 10.38
C GLY A 5 -13.20 -13.73 11.16
N PHE A 6 -12.35 -13.87 12.19
CA PHE A 6 -11.84 -12.73 12.96
C PHE A 6 -10.84 -11.91 12.15
N ASN A 7 -9.91 -12.54 11.43
CA ASN A 7 -8.92 -11.83 10.63
C ASN A 7 -9.59 -10.99 9.52
N PHE A 8 -10.58 -11.55 8.83
CA PHE A 8 -11.34 -10.80 7.82
C PHE A 8 -12.10 -9.60 8.40
N LEU A 9 -12.66 -9.71 9.60
CA LEU A 9 -13.33 -8.59 10.26
C LEU A 9 -12.34 -7.51 10.68
N PHE A 10 -11.18 -7.90 11.23
CA PHE A 10 -10.12 -6.98 11.62
C PHE A 10 -9.55 -6.23 10.41
N ASP A 11 -9.30 -6.92 9.30
CA ASP A 11 -8.82 -6.31 8.07
C ASP A 11 -9.86 -5.35 7.48
N TYR A 12 -11.14 -5.74 7.48
CA TYR A 12 -12.22 -4.87 7.02
C TYR A 12 -12.36 -3.63 7.91
N LEU A 13 -12.31 -3.78 9.23
CA LEU A 13 -12.40 -2.67 10.19
C LEU A 13 -11.19 -1.74 10.07
N ASN A 14 -9.98 -2.29 9.92
CA ASN A 14 -8.76 -1.51 9.69
C ASN A 14 -8.83 -0.74 8.38
N ARG A 15 -9.29 -1.37 7.30
CA ARG A 15 -9.50 -0.71 6.00
C ARG A 15 -10.53 0.41 6.10
N THR A 16 -11.65 0.17 6.80
CA THR A 16 -12.68 1.20 7.00
C THR A 16 -12.17 2.35 7.84
N ARG A 17 -11.33 2.06 8.85
CA ARG A 17 -10.68 3.06 9.70
C ARG A 17 -9.66 3.88 8.91
N LEU A 18 -8.81 3.25 8.09
CA LEU A 18 -7.87 3.89 7.18
C LEU A 18 -8.57 4.77 6.14
N LEU A 19 -9.67 4.31 5.55
CA LEU A 19 -10.44 5.12 4.59
C LEU A 19 -11.11 6.34 5.25
N LYS A 20 -11.47 6.26 6.53
CA LYS A 20 -12.12 7.35 7.27
C LYS A 20 -11.17 8.29 8.01
N LYS A 21 -10.01 7.79 8.46
CA LYS A 21 -9.07 8.48 9.36
C LYS A 21 -7.61 8.42 8.89
N GLY A 22 -7.34 7.79 7.75
CA GLY A 22 -6.01 7.72 7.18
C GLY A 22 -5.53 9.08 6.72
N LEU A 23 -4.23 9.32 6.86
CA LEU A 23 -3.58 10.53 6.39
C LEU A 23 -3.05 10.27 4.99
N LYS A 24 -3.32 11.20 4.06
CA LYS A 24 -2.75 11.17 2.72
C LYS A 24 -1.33 11.70 2.78
N VAL A 25 -0.36 10.90 2.37
CA VAL A 25 1.06 11.28 2.33
C VAL A 25 1.65 10.97 0.96
N LYS A 26 2.69 11.71 0.58
CA LYS A 26 3.49 11.40 -0.59
C LYS A 26 4.58 10.40 -0.19
N ALA A 27 4.56 9.26 -0.85
CA ALA A 27 5.57 8.23 -0.70
C ALA A 27 6.41 8.13 -1.97
N HIS A 28 7.71 8.00 -1.80
CA HIS A 28 8.68 7.87 -2.87
C HIS A 28 8.90 6.40 -3.21
N ILE A 29 8.77 6.02 -4.48
CA ILE A 29 8.92 4.64 -4.94
C ILE A 29 10.39 4.28 -5.07
N ILE A 30 10.83 3.31 -4.28
CA ILE A 30 12.20 2.82 -4.22
C ILE A 30 12.39 1.69 -5.24
N GLU A 31 11.45 0.75 -5.26
CA GLU A 31 11.53 -0.45 -6.05
C GLU A 31 10.14 -0.96 -6.40
N ILE A 32 10.04 -1.64 -7.54
CA ILE A 32 8.84 -2.32 -7.98
C ILE A 32 9.28 -3.73 -8.37
N LYS A 33 8.81 -4.72 -7.63
CA LYS A 33 9.14 -6.13 -7.83
C LYS A 33 7.92 -6.85 -8.37
N ARG A 34 8.11 -7.73 -9.34
CA ARG A 34 7.04 -8.64 -9.79
C ARG A 34 6.92 -9.76 -8.76
N SER A 35 5.73 -9.94 -8.21
CA SER A 35 5.42 -11.09 -7.35
C SER A 35 5.37 -12.37 -8.19
N LEU A 36 6.00 -13.43 -7.70
CA LEU A 36 6.06 -14.75 -8.35
C LEU A 36 4.86 -15.64 -7.98
N LEU A 37 3.96 -15.17 -7.12
CA LEU A 37 2.91 -15.98 -6.49
C LEU A 37 1.58 -16.06 -7.27
N GLY A 38 1.50 -15.45 -8.46
CA GLY A 38 0.29 -15.48 -9.29
C GLY A 38 0.15 -16.80 -10.06
N GLU A 39 -0.40 -17.85 -9.43
CA GLU A 39 -1.00 -18.96 -10.18
C GLU A 39 -2.24 -18.41 -10.92
N ASN A 40 -2.09 -18.06 -12.21
CA ASN A 40 -3.15 -17.77 -13.19
C ASN A 40 -3.90 -16.43 -13.14
N HIS A 41 -3.57 -15.48 -12.28
CA HIS A 41 -4.19 -14.14 -12.30
C HIS A 41 -3.13 -13.06 -12.53
N LEU A 42 -3.56 -11.88 -12.97
CA LEU A 42 -2.77 -10.74 -13.51
C LEU A 42 -1.42 -10.52 -12.80
N PRO A 43 -0.40 -9.93 -13.48
CA PRO A 43 0.90 -9.71 -12.84
C PRO A 43 0.74 -8.82 -11.60
N ASP A 44 0.99 -9.42 -10.44
CA ASP A 44 1.03 -8.73 -9.16
C ASP A 44 2.39 -8.07 -8.99
N TYR A 45 2.40 -6.81 -8.62
CA TYR A 45 3.63 -6.06 -8.34
C TYR A 45 3.63 -5.62 -6.89
N VAL A 46 4.76 -5.81 -6.21
CA VAL A 46 5.02 -5.23 -4.89
C VAL A 46 5.78 -3.93 -5.11
N VAL A 47 5.19 -2.82 -4.66
CA VAL A 47 5.77 -1.48 -4.75
C VAL A 47 6.32 -1.10 -3.37
N GLU A 48 7.63 -0.94 -3.29
CA GLU A 48 8.34 -0.54 -2.08
C GLU A 48 8.50 0.98 -2.05
N VAL A 49 8.11 1.61 -0.94
CA VAL A 49 8.09 3.07 -0.82
C VAL A 49 8.65 3.56 0.52
N PHE A 50 9.25 4.75 0.49
CA PHE A 50 9.54 5.54 1.69
C PHE A 50 8.58 6.71 1.79
N TYR A 51 8.16 7.07 2.99
CA TYR A 51 7.46 8.33 3.21
C TYR A 51 7.86 8.97 4.54
N THR A 52 7.70 10.28 4.63
CA THR A 52 7.91 11.03 5.87
C THR A 52 6.57 11.20 6.58
N HIS A 53 6.51 10.80 7.85
CA HIS A 53 5.30 10.92 8.64
C HIS A 53 5.02 12.40 8.98
N PRO A 54 3.79 12.89 8.72
CA PRO A 54 3.50 14.32 8.71
C PRO A 54 3.61 14.98 10.09
N ASN A 55 3.45 14.21 11.17
CA ASN A 55 3.45 14.77 12.53
C ASN A 55 4.77 14.56 13.27
N THR A 56 5.60 13.61 12.83
CA THR A 56 6.80 13.20 13.58
C THR A 56 8.09 13.37 12.78
N GLU A 57 7.97 13.70 11.49
CA GLU A 57 9.08 13.85 10.53
C GLU A 57 9.97 12.60 10.39
N LYS A 58 9.53 11.47 10.95
CA LYS A 58 10.22 10.19 10.83
C LYS A 58 9.97 9.61 9.44
N ILE A 59 11.01 9.00 8.87
CA ILE A 59 10.93 8.28 7.60
C ILE A 59 10.51 6.84 7.89
N TYR A 60 9.50 6.36 7.16
CA TYR A 60 8.99 5.00 7.24
C TYR A 60 9.21 4.29 5.90
N TYR A 61 9.58 3.02 5.99
CA TYR A 61 9.61 2.07 4.88
C TYR A 61 8.33 1.23 4.92
N THR A 62 7.70 1.03 3.77
CA THR A 62 6.50 0.20 3.65
C THR A 62 6.35 -0.29 2.20
N GLU A 63 5.50 -1.27 2.00
CA GLU A 63 5.24 -1.87 0.70
C GLU A 63 3.74 -2.06 0.48
N PHE A 64 3.29 -1.99 -0.77
CA PHE A 64 1.92 -2.31 -1.13
C PHE A 64 1.86 -3.10 -2.43
N GLU A 65 0.83 -3.94 -2.54
CA GLU A 65 0.53 -4.69 -3.74
C GLU A 65 -0.23 -3.81 -4.74
N TYR A 66 0.20 -3.87 -5.99
CA TYR A 66 -0.45 -3.26 -7.14
C TYR A 66 -0.86 -4.37 -8.12
N PHE A 67 -2.12 -4.30 -8.54
CA PHE A 67 -2.75 -5.29 -9.41
C PHE A 67 -3.06 -4.59 -10.73
N GLY A 68 -2.20 -4.78 -11.73
CA GLY A 68 -2.33 -4.13 -13.03
C GLY A 68 -0.99 -4.02 -13.77
N ASP A 69 -1.03 -3.51 -15.01
CA ASP A 69 0.19 -3.30 -15.78
C ASP A 69 0.93 -2.05 -15.29
N VAL A 70 2.00 -2.25 -14.51
CA VAL A 70 2.88 -1.17 -14.05
C VAL A 70 3.56 -0.46 -15.23
N ASN A 71 3.86 -1.15 -16.32
CA ASN A 71 4.51 -0.53 -17.48
C ASN A 71 3.61 0.51 -18.15
N ALA A 72 2.30 0.28 -18.13
CA ALA A 72 1.29 1.21 -18.63
C ALA A 72 0.99 2.37 -17.65
N ASN A 73 1.44 2.29 -16.39
CA ASN A 73 1.18 3.31 -15.38
C ASN A 73 2.36 4.29 -15.24
N GLU A 74 2.19 5.51 -15.74
CA GLU A 74 3.24 6.55 -15.66
C GLU A 74 3.57 7.00 -14.23
N ARG A 75 2.66 6.78 -13.28
CA ARG A 75 2.82 7.20 -11.88
C ARG A 75 3.53 6.15 -11.03
N LEU A 76 3.46 4.88 -11.42
CA LEU A 76 4.12 3.78 -10.71
C LEU A 76 5.46 3.44 -11.39
N LYS A 77 6.43 4.33 -11.22
CA LYS A 77 7.80 4.12 -11.69
C LYS A 77 8.77 4.36 -10.55
N LYS A 78 9.85 3.57 -10.50
CA LYS A 78 10.95 3.80 -9.56
C LYS A 78 11.43 5.26 -9.64
N GLY A 79 11.61 5.90 -8.49
CA GLY A 79 12.00 7.30 -8.37
C GLY A 79 10.86 8.30 -8.52
N LYS A 80 9.61 7.87 -8.67
CA LYS A 80 8.43 8.75 -8.66
C LYS A 80 7.78 8.77 -7.27
N ASP A 81 7.04 9.84 -7.02
CA ASP A 81 6.21 9.97 -5.83
C ASP A 81 4.79 9.52 -6.14
N VAL A 82 4.18 8.81 -5.19
CA VAL A 82 2.82 8.33 -5.23
C VAL A 82 2.09 8.74 -3.95
N ASP A 83 0.83 9.09 -4.08
CA ASP A 83 -0.02 9.37 -2.93
C ASP A 83 -0.50 8.05 -2.30
N ILE A 84 -0.18 7.83 -1.03
CA ILE A 84 -0.68 6.69 -0.24
C ILE A 84 -1.50 7.20 0.94
N LEU A 85 -2.38 6.35 1.47
CA LEU A 85 -3.05 6.57 2.74
C LEU A 85 -2.36 5.77 3.82
N ILE A 86 -1.95 6.43 4.90
CA ILE A 86 -1.29 5.78 6.05
C ILE A 86 -2.20 5.85 7.27
N ASP A 87 -2.07 4.90 8.19
CA ASP A 87 -2.61 5.05 9.53
C ASP A 87 -1.61 5.80 10.43
N PRO A 88 -1.93 7.00 10.94
CA PRO A 88 -1.02 7.74 11.81
C PRO A 88 -0.68 7.02 13.13
N GLN A 89 -1.53 6.08 13.56
CA GLN A 89 -1.28 5.30 14.78
C GLN A 89 -0.49 4.02 14.51
N ASN A 90 -0.50 3.55 13.26
CA ASN A 90 0.27 2.41 12.81
C ASN A 90 0.86 2.71 11.42
N PRO A 91 2.02 3.40 11.36
CA PRO A 91 2.63 3.88 10.11
C PRO A 91 2.98 2.78 9.11
N GLU A 92 3.09 1.53 9.55
CA GLU A 92 3.34 0.37 8.68
C GLU A 92 2.08 -0.08 7.93
N ASN A 93 0.89 0.27 8.44
CA ASN A 93 -0.38 -0.08 7.82
C ASN A 93 -0.78 1.00 6.81
N ILE A 94 -0.61 0.67 5.52
CA ILE A 94 -0.89 1.58 4.42
C ILE A 94 -2.00 1.04 3.52
N TYR A 95 -2.72 1.96 2.89
CA TYR A 95 -3.73 1.67 1.89
C TYR A 95 -3.40 2.46 0.62
N PHE A 96 -3.11 1.73 -0.45
CA PHE A 96 -3.10 2.28 -1.80
C PHE A 96 -4.40 1.90 -2.49
N LYS A 97 -5.16 2.90 -2.95
CA LYS A 97 -6.34 2.65 -3.77
C LYS A 97 -5.86 2.31 -5.18
N ASN A 98 -5.92 1.04 -5.55
CA ASN A 98 -5.96 0.65 -6.97
C ASN A 98 -7.14 1.36 -7.61
N VAL A 99 -6.87 2.45 -8.32
CA VAL A 99 -7.84 3.04 -9.22
C VAL A 99 -7.71 2.25 -10.52
N ILE A 100 -8.60 1.27 -10.69
CA ILE A 100 -8.96 0.75 -12.02
C ILE A 100 -9.75 1.85 -12.72
#